data_AF-A0A3A8X680-F1
#
_entry.id   AF-A0A3A8X680-F1
#
_cell.length_a   1.000
_cell.length_b   1.000
_cell.length_c   1.000
_cell.angle_alpha   90.00
_cell.angle_beta   90.00
_cell.angle_gamma   90.00
#
_symmetry.space_group_name_H-M   'P 1'
#
loop_
_entity.id
_entity.type
_entity.pdbx_description
1 polymer ?
#
loop_
_entity_poly.entity_id
_entity_poly.type
_entity_poly.pdbx_seq_one_letter_code
_entity_poly.pdbx_strand_id
1 'polypeptide(L)'
;MLKILVWGTGQGAVKYLEKHLEMLDYIEVLAFVDGRKSDNTAEYFVMPDGAKKVKISPKEISQYSYDYITVLSSYYEEIKKDAVKFGVSSNRIMRGKEFYLFWVKKGYLDFKQKYGEWLKKKEYANIEEKSNYVWVSWLQGYDEAPILIQRCIDSIRKYSEGQNFCFITMQNYKEYVDVPDYLIQKLEAGRITLTFFSDILRLLLLDKYGGLWVDATVFCMGDFKYLYNENDFFVFQITDQNDGRVAASWLFYSKRGHVFVKETLHLLLRYCMEVGKMEHYYIIHYFFRMVTECYSEIWDKMSVAEVTDCYLLSKKINELYSKKEWENMRDKMPIQKLNRRWRTDKYGEDTFYCYITSENGV
;
A
#
# COMPACT_ATOMS: atom_id res chain seq x y z
N MET A 1 -17.78 -0.06 -10.31
CA MET A 1 -17.27 -0.89 -9.20
C MET A 1 -17.55 -2.34 -9.54
N LEU A 2 -16.59 -3.25 -9.36
CA LEU A 2 -16.82 -4.68 -9.63
C LEU A 2 -17.77 -5.26 -8.58
N LYS A 3 -18.77 -6.00 -9.02
CA LYS A 3 -19.71 -6.72 -8.15
C LYS A 3 -19.31 -8.19 -8.06
N ILE A 4 -19.17 -8.71 -6.85
CA ILE A 4 -18.74 -10.10 -6.67
C ILE A 4 -19.63 -10.89 -5.71
N LEU A 5 -19.68 -12.19 -5.97
CA LEU A 5 -20.06 -13.20 -4.99
C LEU A 5 -18.80 -13.86 -4.43
N VAL A 6 -18.77 -14.15 -3.14
CA VAL A 6 -17.66 -14.83 -2.48
C VAL A 6 -18.06 -16.25 -2.12
N TRP A 7 -17.45 -17.25 -2.74
CA TRP A 7 -17.72 -18.65 -2.42
C TRP A 7 -16.72 -19.15 -1.37
N GLY A 8 -17.20 -19.33 -0.15
CA GLY A 8 -16.39 -19.75 0.99
C GLY A 8 -16.59 -18.84 2.22
N THR A 9 -16.97 -19.45 3.33
CA THR A 9 -17.34 -18.77 4.59
C THR A 9 -16.46 -19.16 5.78
N GLY A 10 -15.40 -19.94 5.53
CA GLY A 10 -14.49 -20.43 6.58
C GLY A 10 -13.42 -19.43 7.01
N GLN A 11 -12.56 -19.83 7.96
CA GLN A 11 -11.46 -18.99 8.48
C GLN A 11 -10.49 -18.50 7.39
N GLY A 12 -10.28 -19.28 6.33
CA GLY A 12 -9.47 -18.87 5.18
C GLY A 12 -10.03 -17.64 4.46
N ALA A 13 -11.36 -17.52 4.37
CA ALA A 13 -12.01 -16.36 3.79
C ALA A 13 -11.80 -15.12 4.67
N VAL A 14 -11.98 -15.25 5.99
CA VAL A 14 -11.74 -14.16 6.95
C VAL A 14 -10.30 -13.62 6.83
N LYS A 15 -9.30 -14.51 6.92
CA LYS A 15 -7.88 -14.14 6.82
C LYS A 15 -7.55 -13.47 5.48
N TYR A 16 -8.13 -13.95 4.38
CA TYR A 16 -7.94 -13.36 3.06
C TYR A 16 -8.52 -11.95 3.01
N LEU A 17 -9.76 -11.75 3.48
CA LEU A 17 -10.41 -10.44 3.47
C LEU A 17 -9.69 -9.44 4.38
N GLU A 18 -9.25 -9.85 5.58
CA GLU A 18 -8.44 -9.02 6.49
C GLU A 18 -7.09 -8.59 5.88
N LYS A 19 -6.50 -9.45 5.05
CA LYS A 19 -5.26 -9.15 4.34
C LYS A 19 -5.46 -8.16 3.19
N HIS A 20 -6.66 -8.10 2.61
CA HIS A 20 -6.97 -7.36 1.39
C HIS A 20 -8.03 -6.26 1.60
N LEU A 21 -8.04 -5.62 2.79
CA LEU A 21 -9.01 -4.57 3.12
C LEU A 21 -8.98 -3.41 2.12
N GLU A 22 -7.81 -3.11 1.59
CA GLU A 22 -7.60 -2.06 0.59
C GLU A 22 -8.41 -2.26 -0.70
N MET A 23 -8.79 -3.50 -1.01
CA MET A 23 -9.63 -3.82 -2.16
C MET A 23 -11.11 -3.66 -1.83
N LEU A 24 -11.53 -3.96 -0.60
CA LEU A 24 -12.93 -4.06 -0.20
C LEU A 24 -13.69 -2.74 -0.29
N ASP A 25 -13.01 -1.61 -0.16
CA ASP A 25 -13.61 -0.28 -0.33
C ASP A 25 -13.95 0.05 -1.81
N TYR A 26 -13.38 -0.71 -2.76
CA TYR A 26 -13.45 -0.46 -4.20
C TYR A 26 -14.08 -1.61 -4.99
N ILE A 27 -14.69 -2.57 -4.31
CA ILE A 27 -15.50 -3.63 -4.88
C ILE A 27 -16.81 -3.75 -4.09
N GLU A 28 -17.84 -4.32 -4.71
CA GLU A 28 -19.10 -4.60 -4.05
C GLU A 28 -19.21 -6.11 -3.79
N VAL A 29 -19.09 -6.51 -2.53
CA VAL A 29 -19.41 -7.88 -2.11
C VAL A 29 -20.92 -8.00 -1.91
N LEU A 30 -21.59 -8.74 -2.79
CA LEU A 30 -23.06 -8.86 -2.79
C LEU A 30 -23.54 -9.87 -1.77
N ALA A 31 -22.96 -11.08 -1.77
CA ALA A 31 -23.32 -12.17 -0.88
C ALA A 31 -22.19 -13.20 -0.79
N PHE A 32 -22.28 -14.08 0.20
CA PHE A 32 -21.41 -15.24 0.36
C PHE A 32 -22.13 -16.51 -0.06
N VAL A 33 -21.54 -17.30 -0.95
CA VAL A 33 -22.07 -18.61 -1.32
C VAL A 33 -21.54 -19.65 -0.34
N ASP A 34 -22.46 -20.36 0.31
CA ASP A 34 -22.15 -21.45 1.22
C ASP A 34 -22.79 -22.76 0.72
N GLY A 35 -21.95 -23.67 0.22
CA GLY A 35 -22.39 -24.97 -0.27
C GLY A 35 -22.93 -25.90 0.81
N ARG A 36 -22.74 -25.57 2.09
CA ARG A 36 -23.21 -26.34 3.25
C ARG A 36 -24.35 -25.66 4.00
N LYS A 37 -24.94 -24.60 3.43
CA LYS A 37 -26.06 -23.88 4.05
C LYS A 37 -27.18 -24.87 4.38
N SER A 38 -27.46 -25.03 5.66
CA SER A 38 -28.61 -25.75 6.22
C SER A 38 -29.36 -24.81 7.17
N ASP A 39 -30.57 -25.20 7.59
CA ASP A 39 -31.45 -24.37 8.44
C ASP A 39 -30.78 -23.91 9.76
N ASN A 40 -29.74 -24.62 10.22
CA ASN A 40 -29.02 -24.30 11.46
C ASN A 40 -27.72 -23.49 11.24
N THR A 41 -27.41 -23.07 10.01
CA THR A 41 -26.22 -22.27 9.73
C THR A 41 -26.50 -20.77 9.87
N ALA A 42 -25.56 -20.01 10.42
CA ALA A 42 -25.70 -18.56 10.56
C ALA A 42 -25.96 -17.90 9.19
N GLU A 43 -27.06 -17.15 9.07
CA GLU A 43 -27.54 -16.55 7.83
C GLU A 43 -26.60 -15.50 7.21
N TYR A 44 -25.66 -14.97 8.01
CA TYR A 44 -24.78 -13.89 7.60
C TYR A 44 -23.30 -14.27 7.77
N PHE A 45 -22.48 -13.73 6.88
CA PHE A 45 -21.04 -13.60 7.06
C PHE A 45 -20.74 -12.20 7.59
N VAL A 46 -19.88 -12.11 8.61
CA VAL A 46 -19.43 -10.83 9.18
C VAL A 46 -18.13 -10.44 8.48
N MET A 47 -18.17 -9.35 7.74
CA MET A 47 -17.03 -8.76 7.07
C MET A 47 -16.04 -8.16 8.08
N PRO A 48 -14.77 -7.94 7.69
CA PRO A 48 -13.79 -7.34 8.60
C PRO A 48 -14.14 -5.94 9.12
N ASP A 49 -14.95 -5.18 8.38
CA ASP A 49 -15.48 -3.87 8.78
C ASP A 49 -16.73 -3.98 9.69
N GLY A 50 -17.15 -5.21 10.02
CA GLY A 50 -18.35 -5.50 10.81
C GLY A 50 -19.64 -5.59 9.99
N ALA A 51 -19.62 -5.30 8.69
CA ALA A 51 -20.81 -5.39 7.85
C ALA A 51 -21.29 -6.83 7.74
N LYS A 52 -22.61 -7.04 7.83
CA LYS A 52 -23.23 -8.37 7.63
C LYS A 52 -23.61 -8.56 6.17
N LYS A 53 -23.09 -9.61 5.55
CA LYS A 53 -23.44 -10.01 4.18
C LYS A 53 -24.18 -11.34 4.20
N VAL A 54 -25.29 -11.43 3.47
CA VAL A 54 -26.13 -12.62 3.45
C VAL A 54 -25.34 -13.82 2.91
N LYS A 55 -25.55 -14.98 3.52
CA LYS A 55 -25.13 -16.27 2.96
C LYS A 55 -26.25 -16.87 2.14
N ILE A 56 -25.92 -17.28 0.92
CA ILE A 56 -26.84 -17.88 -0.03
C ILE A 56 -26.38 -19.30 -0.38
N SER A 57 -27.34 -20.16 -0.73
CA SER A 57 -27.04 -21.45 -1.32
C SER A 57 -26.61 -21.29 -2.77
N PRO A 58 -25.91 -22.27 -3.36
CA PRO A 58 -25.53 -22.24 -4.77
C PRO A 58 -26.71 -22.05 -5.75
N LYS A 59 -27.92 -22.49 -5.38
CA LYS A 59 -29.13 -22.36 -6.21
C LYS A 59 -29.62 -20.92 -6.35
N GLU A 60 -29.25 -20.06 -5.40
CA GLU A 60 -29.67 -18.65 -5.34
C GLU A 60 -28.72 -17.73 -6.15
N ILE A 61 -27.60 -18.25 -6.68
CA ILE A 61 -26.62 -17.45 -7.44
C ILE A 61 -27.28 -16.72 -8.63
N SER A 62 -28.22 -17.37 -9.32
CA SER A 62 -28.92 -16.81 -10.47
C SER A 62 -29.82 -15.61 -10.14
N GLN A 63 -30.09 -15.36 -8.85
CA GLN A 63 -30.88 -14.22 -8.39
C GLN A 63 -30.05 -12.93 -8.30
N TYR A 64 -28.72 -13.01 -8.44
CA TYR A 64 -27.81 -11.89 -8.31
C TYR A 64 -27.25 -11.43 -9.66
N SER A 65 -27.11 -10.11 -9.83
CA SER A 65 -26.34 -9.52 -10.93
C SER A 65 -24.93 -9.22 -10.43
N TYR A 66 -23.95 -10.02 -10.87
CA TYR A 66 -22.54 -9.96 -10.45
C TYR A 66 -21.61 -9.96 -11.66
N ASP A 67 -20.34 -9.58 -11.48
CA ASP A 67 -19.30 -9.71 -12.50
C ASP A 67 -18.59 -11.07 -12.36
N TYR A 68 -18.11 -11.38 -11.14
CA TYR A 68 -17.29 -12.56 -10.85
C TYR A 68 -17.71 -13.28 -9.57
N ILE A 69 -17.37 -14.57 -9.48
CA ILE A 69 -17.34 -15.35 -8.24
C ILE A 69 -15.88 -15.54 -7.84
N THR A 70 -15.51 -15.07 -6.65
CA THR A 70 -14.20 -15.34 -6.06
C THR A 70 -14.31 -16.49 -5.06
N VAL A 71 -13.45 -17.49 -5.20
CA VAL A 71 -13.47 -18.69 -4.36
C VAL A 71 -12.39 -18.57 -3.29
N LEU A 72 -12.83 -18.53 -2.03
CA LEU A 72 -11.98 -18.44 -0.84
C LEU A 72 -12.01 -19.76 -0.07
N SER A 73 -11.60 -20.83 -0.76
CA SER A 73 -11.60 -22.20 -0.25
C SER A 73 -10.47 -23.02 -0.87
N SER A 74 -9.95 -23.99 -0.13
CA SER A 74 -8.98 -24.97 -0.64
C SER A 74 -9.58 -25.89 -1.70
N TYR A 75 -10.90 -26.10 -1.67
CA TYR A 75 -11.65 -26.98 -2.59
C TYR A 75 -12.05 -26.28 -3.90
N TYR A 76 -11.15 -25.48 -4.49
CA TYR A 76 -11.46 -24.65 -5.66
C TYR A 76 -11.98 -25.47 -6.86
N GLU A 77 -11.37 -26.60 -7.19
CA GLU A 77 -11.76 -27.37 -8.39
C GLU A 77 -13.16 -27.98 -8.24
N GLU A 78 -13.52 -28.43 -7.04
CA GLU A 78 -14.86 -28.94 -6.73
C GLU A 78 -15.90 -27.82 -6.80
N ILE A 79 -15.62 -26.69 -6.14
CA ILE A 79 -16.50 -25.51 -6.14
C ILE A 79 -16.70 -24.97 -7.55
N LYS A 80 -15.65 -24.94 -8.37
CA LYS A 80 -15.73 -24.50 -9.77
C LYS A 80 -16.64 -25.43 -10.58
N LYS A 81 -16.50 -26.75 -10.42
CA LYS A 81 -17.38 -27.72 -11.08
C LYS A 81 -18.84 -27.53 -10.65
N ASP A 82 -19.08 -27.33 -9.36
CA ASP A 82 -20.43 -27.14 -8.84
C ASP A 82 -21.05 -25.82 -9.31
N ALA A 83 -20.30 -24.72 -9.28
CA ALA A 83 -20.74 -23.44 -9.82
C ALA A 83 -21.16 -23.55 -11.30
N VAL A 84 -20.40 -24.28 -12.12
CA VAL A 84 -20.75 -24.53 -13.52
C VAL A 84 -22.05 -25.34 -13.66
N LYS A 85 -22.30 -26.32 -12.79
CA LYS A 85 -23.59 -27.06 -12.76
C LYS A 85 -24.78 -26.14 -12.46
N PHE A 86 -24.56 -25.07 -11.69
CA PHE A 86 -25.57 -24.04 -11.41
C PHE A 86 -25.62 -22.92 -12.45
N GLY A 87 -25.02 -23.12 -13.64
CA GLY A 87 -25.11 -22.20 -14.77
C GLY A 87 -24.12 -21.03 -14.73
N VAL A 88 -23.12 -21.06 -13.85
CA VAL A 88 -22.08 -20.03 -13.81
C VAL A 88 -21.04 -20.29 -14.91
N SER A 89 -20.78 -19.30 -15.75
CA SER A 89 -19.72 -19.39 -16.75
C SER A 89 -18.34 -19.54 -16.09
N SER A 90 -17.53 -20.48 -16.57
CA SER A 90 -16.24 -20.84 -15.96
C SER A 90 -15.23 -19.69 -15.96
N ASN A 91 -15.32 -18.77 -16.93
CA ASN A 91 -14.48 -17.56 -17.01
C ASN A 91 -14.82 -16.49 -15.96
N ARG A 92 -15.96 -16.63 -15.28
CA ARG A 92 -16.38 -15.73 -14.18
C ARG A 92 -15.96 -16.26 -12.81
N ILE A 93 -15.24 -17.38 -12.73
CA ILE A 93 -14.86 -18.04 -11.47
C ILE A 93 -13.34 -17.96 -11.29
N MET A 94 -12.89 -17.29 -10.23
CA MET A 94 -11.47 -17.08 -9.94
C MET A 94 -11.12 -17.51 -8.51
N ARG A 95 -9.90 -17.98 -8.28
CA ARG A 95 -9.36 -18.10 -6.92
C ARG A 95 -9.21 -16.70 -6.31
N GLY A 96 -9.24 -16.58 -4.98
CA GLY A 96 -8.98 -15.30 -4.31
C GLY A 96 -7.72 -14.57 -4.81
N LYS A 97 -6.58 -15.27 -4.89
CA LYS A 97 -5.33 -14.66 -5.40
C LYS A 97 -5.50 -14.18 -6.85
N GLU A 98 -6.09 -14.99 -7.73
CA GLU A 98 -6.29 -14.63 -9.14
C GLU A 98 -7.20 -13.41 -9.28
N PHE A 99 -8.30 -13.35 -8.53
CA PHE A 99 -9.21 -12.21 -8.53
C PHE A 99 -8.52 -10.92 -8.07
N TYR A 100 -7.70 -10.99 -7.02
CA TYR A 100 -6.93 -9.84 -6.54
C TYR A 100 -5.95 -9.32 -7.61
N LEU A 101 -5.18 -10.21 -8.23
CA LEU A 101 -4.25 -9.84 -9.30
C LEU A 101 -4.99 -9.28 -10.52
N PHE A 102 -6.15 -9.84 -10.85
CA PHE A 102 -7.04 -9.31 -11.87
C PHE A 102 -7.53 -7.90 -11.54
N TRP A 103 -7.98 -7.66 -10.30
CA TRP A 103 -8.42 -6.34 -9.84
C TRP A 103 -7.28 -5.31 -9.95
N VAL A 104 -6.08 -5.64 -9.48
CA VAL A 104 -4.91 -4.76 -9.60
C VAL A 104 -4.59 -4.46 -11.07
N LYS A 105 -4.56 -5.48 -11.94
CA LYS A 105 -4.27 -5.31 -13.36
C LYS A 105 -5.35 -4.49 -14.07
N LYS A 106 -6.63 -4.75 -13.78
CA LYS A 106 -7.76 -4.00 -14.34
C LYS A 106 -7.68 -2.53 -13.95
N GLY A 107 -7.44 -2.24 -12.66
CA GLY A 107 -7.25 -0.87 -12.19
C GLY A 107 -6.13 -0.15 -12.95
N TYR A 108 -4.99 -0.81 -13.17
CA TYR A 108 -3.91 -0.24 -13.96
C TYR A 108 -4.33 0.09 -15.40
N LEU A 109 -5.01 -0.83 -16.08
CA LEU A 109 -5.47 -0.64 -17.46
C LEU A 109 -6.51 0.49 -17.56
N ASP A 110 -7.46 0.53 -16.63
CA ASP A 110 -8.49 1.58 -16.56
C ASP A 110 -7.84 2.97 -16.37
N PHE A 111 -6.87 3.07 -15.46
CA PHE A 111 -6.13 4.32 -15.23
C PHE A 111 -5.26 4.71 -16.43
N LYS A 112 -4.57 3.75 -17.05
CA LYS A 112 -3.77 3.98 -18.26
C LYS A 112 -4.64 4.46 -19.42
N GLN A 113 -5.84 3.90 -19.59
CA GLN A 113 -6.78 4.34 -20.61
C GLN A 113 -7.26 5.77 -20.37
N LYS A 114 -7.63 6.11 -19.12
CA LYS A 114 -8.15 7.45 -18.78
C LYS A 114 -7.08 8.54 -18.77
N TYR A 115 -5.88 8.23 -18.29
CA TYR A 115 -4.87 9.24 -17.96
C TYR A 115 -3.61 9.16 -18.82
N GLY A 116 -3.44 8.11 -19.62
CA GLY A 116 -2.22 7.88 -20.39
C GLY A 116 -1.91 8.97 -21.43
N GLU A 117 -2.93 9.59 -22.01
CA GLU A 117 -2.77 10.68 -22.99
C GLU A 117 -2.10 11.95 -22.41
N TRP A 118 -2.16 12.10 -21.08
CA TRP A 118 -1.57 13.22 -20.36
C TRP A 118 -0.09 13.03 -20.06
N LEU A 119 0.42 11.80 -20.23
CA LEU A 119 1.85 11.53 -20.22
C LEU A 119 2.43 11.76 -21.60
N LYS A 120 3.16 12.86 -21.72
CA LYS A 120 3.99 13.16 -22.88
C LYS A 120 5.41 13.32 -22.39
N LYS A 121 6.37 12.70 -23.07
CA LYS A 121 7.78 12.89 -22.76
C LYS A 121 8.11 14.38 -22.82
N LYS A 122 8.55 14.89 -21.68
CA LYS A 122 9.11 16.23 -21.51
C LYS A 122 10.56 16.11 -21.11
N GLU A 123 11.35 17.07 -21.55
CA GLU A 123 12.68 17.30 -21.02
C GLU A 123 12.56 18.09 -19.74
N TYR A 124 13.29 17.64 -18.72
CA TYR A 124 13.38 18.31 -17.43
C TYR A 124 14.81 18.77 -17.22
N ALA A 125 14.98 19.98 -16.70
CA ALA A 125 16.28 20.51 -16.34
C ALA A 125 16.95 19.56 -15.32
N ASN A 126 18.20 19.20 -15.58
CA ASN A 126 18.98 18.42 -14.63
C ASN A 126 19.42 19.35 -13.49
N ILE A 127 18.88 19.12 -12.30
CA ILE A 127 19.32 19.83 -11.09
C ILE A 127 20.45 19.02 -10.48
N GLU A 128 21.67 19.57 -10.47
CA GLU A 128 22.83 18.84 -9.96
C GLU A 128 22.82 18.70 -8.43
N GLU A 129 22.24 19.68 -7.74
CA GLU A 129 22.25 19.76 -6.28
C GLU A 129 21.46 18.60 -5.63
N LYS A 130 22.15 17.84 -4.78
CA LYS A 130 21.52 16.81 -3.95
C LYS A 130 20.85 17.44 -2.74
N SER A 131 19.72 16.87 -2.36
CA SER A 131 18.96 17.32 -1.20
C SER A 131 19.28 16.45 0.01
N ASN A 132 19.48 17.09 1.16
CA ASN A 132 19.74 16.43 2.43
C ASN A 132 18.51 16.39 3.35
N TYR A 133 17.31 16.66 2.84
CA TYR A 133 16.08 16.56 3.62
C TYR A 133 15.67 15.11 3.84
N VAL A 134 15.14 14.82 5.03
CA VAL A 134 14.46 13.56 5.35
C VAL A 134 13.06 13.88 5.83
N TRP A 135 12.07 13.48 5.03
CA TRP A 135 10.66 13.75 5.25
C TRP A 135 9.99 12.53 5.88
N VAL A 136 9.35 12.74 7.02
CA VAL A 136 8.52 11.74 7.68
C VAL A 136 7.18 12.39 7.99
N SER A 137 6.07 11.69 7.75
CA SER A 137 4.75 12.20 8.11
C SER A 137 3.97 11.25 8.99
N TRP A 138 3.32 11.83 10.00
CA TRP A 138 2.17 11.25 10.67
C TRP A 138 1.19 12.39 10.90
N LEU A 139 0.17 12.45 10.05
CA LEU A 139 -0.68 13.63 9.87
C LEU A 139 -1.42 14.02 11.16
N GLN A 140 -1.71 13.06 12.02
CA GLN A 140 -2.34 13.25 13.32
C GLN A 140 -1.41 13.84 14.39
N GLY A 141 -0.10 13.86 14.18
CA GLY A 141 0.89 14.30 15.17
C GLY A 141 1.62 13.14 15.87
N TYR A 142 2.81 13.41 16.39
CA TYR A 142 3.69 12.39 16.98
C TYR A 142 3.04 11.69 18.20
N ASP A 143 2.42 12.46 19.09
CA ASP A 143 1.81 11.94 20.32
C ASP A 143 0.62 11.01 20.05
N GLU A 144 -0.08 11.22 18.93
CA GLU A 144 -1.21 10.39 18.47
C GLU A 144 -0.75 9.12 17.72
N ALA A 145 0.54 9.00 17.41
CA ALA A 145 1.07 7.81 16.76
C ALA A 145 1.12 6.64 17.78
N PRO A 146 0.77 5.40 17.38
CA PRO A 146 0.99 4.23 18.23
C PRO A 146 2.46 4.12 18.66
N ILE A 147 2.74 3.58 19.84
CA ILE A 147 4.11 3.48 20.39
C ILE A 147 5.12 2.88 19.41
N LEU A 148 4.75 1.82 18.68
CA LEU A 148 5.62 1.24 17.65
C LEU A 148 6.01 2.26 16.56
N ILE A 149 5.06 3.11 16.16
CA ILE A 149 5.26 4.14 15.13
C ILE A 149 6.11 5.29 15.67
N GLN A 150 5.91 5.68 16.94
CA GLN A 150 6.79 6.66 17.59
C GLN A 150 8.25 6.17 17.57
N ARG A 151 8.48 4.90 17.93
CA ARG A 151 9.82 4.27 17.88
C ARG A 151 10.40 4.21 16.46
N CYS A 152 9.58 3.92 15.46
CA CYS A 152 9.99 4.03 14.06
C CYS A 152 10.45 5.46 13.72
N ILE A 153 9.65 6.48 14.05
CA ILE A 153 9.98 7.89 13.79
C ILE A 153 11.30 8.28 14.48
N ASP A 154 11.48 7.89 15.75
CA ASP A 154 12.70 8.17 16.50
C ASP A 154 13.93 7.49 15.91
N SER A 155 13.78 6.23 15.44
CA SER A 155 14.86 5.53 14.74
C SER A 155 15.26 6.24 13.44
N ILE A 156 14.29 6.75 12.66
CA ILE A 156 14.58 7.52 11.46
C ILE A 156 15.33 8.80 11.85
N ARG A 157 14.84 9.54 12.85
CA ARG A 157 15.48 10.77 13.35
C ARG A 157 16.92 10.53 13.79
N LYS A 158 17.18 9.45 14.52
CA LYS A 158 18.51 9.04 14.97
C LYS A 158 19.46 8.79 13.79
N TYR A 159 19.05 7.98 12.81
CA TYR A 159 19.90 7.66 11.65
C TYR A 159 19.94 8.78 10.59
N SER A 160 19.10 9.81 10.72
CA SER A 160 19.17 11.08 9.99
C SER A 160 20.11 12.12 10.61
N GLU A 161 20.93 11.79 11.61
CA GLU A 161 21.83 12.77 12.22
C GLU A 161 22.77 13.42 11.17
N GLY A 162 22.82 14.75 11.19
CA GLY A 162 23.50 15.59 10.19
C GLY A 162 22.68 15.90 8.94
N GLN A 163 21.44 15.43 8.85
CA GLN A 163 20.48 15.76 7.78
C GLN A 163 19.38 16.70 8.27
N ASN A 164 18.63 17.28 7.33
CA ASN A 164 17.46 18.10 7.63
C ASN A 164 16.23 17.20 7.85
N PHE A 165 16.10 16.64 9.06
CA PHE A 165 14.92 15.85 9.45
C PHE A 165 13.68 16.75 9.60
N CYS A 166 12.62 16.44 8.88
CA CYS A 166 11.36 17.21 8.86
C CYS A 166 10.17 16.28 9.12
N PHE A 167 9.47 16.54 10.24
CA PHE A 167 8.28 15.79 10.63
C PHE A 167 7.02 16.58 10.27
N ILE A 168 6.20 16.02 9.40
CA ILE A 168 5.05 16.69 8.80
C ILE A 168 3.73 16.18 9.39
N THR A 169 2.87 17.13 9.75
CA THR A 169 1.54 16.92 10.33
C THR A 169 0.49 17.78 9.60
N MET A 170 -0.80 17.60 9.94
CA MET A 170 -1.86 18.48 9.43
C MET A 170 -1.70 19.95 9.86
N GLN A 171 -0.96 20.21 10.92
CA GLN A 171 -0.78 21.55 11.48
C GLN A 171 0.32 22.34 10.76
N ASN A 172 1.36 21.67 10.24
CA ASN A 172 2.55 22.34 9.70
C ASN A 172 2.80 22.13 8.20
N TYR A 173 2.08 21.22 7.50
CA TYR A 173 2.41 20.92 6.10
C TYR A 173 2.39 22.14 5.16
N LYS A 174 1.54 23.13 5.47
CA LYS A 174 1.41 24.40 4.73
C LYS A 174 2.63 25.31 4.85
N GLU A 175 3.49 25.10 5.85
CA GLU A 175 4.76 25.83 5.99
C GLU A 175 5.77 25.41 4.91
N TYR A 176 5.60 24.21 4.35
CA TYR A 176 6.53 23.62 3.39
C TYR A 176 6.00 23.68 1.96
N VAL A 177 4.74 23.32 1.74
CA VAL A 177 4.17 23.21 0.39
C VAL A 177 2.77 23.80 0.29
N ASP A 178 2.52 24.45 -0.84
CA ASP A 178 1.17 24.87 -1.22
C ASP A 178 0.41 23.65 -1.74
N VAL A 179 -0.81 23.46 -1.23
CA VAL A 179 -1.71 22.40 -1.65
C VAL A 179 -2.95 23.04 -2.26
N PRO A 180 -3.39 22.62 -3.46
CA PRO A 180 -4.57 23.21 -4.09
C PRO A 180 -5.84 23.08 -3.22
N ASP A 181 -6.66 24.13 -3.20
CA ASP A 181 -7.88 24.19 -2.38
C ASP A 181 -8.84 23.02 -2.65
N TYR A 182 -8.99 22.61 -3.91
CA TYR A 182 -9.87 21.49 -4.29
C TYR A 182 -9.47 20.17 -3.60
N LEU A 183 -8.19 19.98 -3.31
CA LEU A 183 -7.67 18.77 -2.68
C LEU A 183 -8.01 18.79 -1.18
N ILE A 184 -7.85 19.94 -0.52
CA ILE A 184 -8.22 20.13 0.90
C ILE A 184 -9.73 19.97 1.08
N GLN A 185 -10.53 20.61 0.24
CA GLN A 185 -11.99 20.48 0.26
C GLN A 185 -12.43 19.02 0.08
N LYS A 186 -11.76 18.24 -0.77
CA LYS A 186 -12.06 16.81 -0.96
C LYS A 186 -11.64 15.96 0.23
N LEU A 187 -10.55 16.30 0.91
CA LEU A 187 -10.11 15.63 2.13
C LEU A 187 -11.13 15.85 3.26
N GLU A 188 -11.50 17.11 3.50
CA GLU A 188 -12.49 17.50 4.52
C GLU A 188 -13.87 16.90 4.26
N ALA A 189 -14.26 16.79 2.99
CA ALA A 189 -15.51 16.13 2.58
C ALA A 189 -15.44 14.58 2.59
N GLY A 190 -14.32 13.97 2.99
CA GLY A 190 -14.15 12.51 3.00
C GLY A 190 -14.17 11.85 1.61
N ARG A 191 -13.94 12.63 0.54
CA ARG A 191 -13.90 12.15 -0.85
C ARG A 191 -12.56 11.54 -1.22
N ILE A 192 -11.50 11.97 -0.54
CA ILE A 192 -10.17 11.34 -0.55
C ILE A 192 -9.75 10.98 0.87
N THR A 193 -8.88 9.99 0.98
CA THR A 193 -8.37 9.52 2.28
C THR A 193 -7.13 10.32 2.72
N LEU A 194 -6.83 10.31 4.02
CA LEU A 194 -5.56 10.82 4.53
C LEU A 194 -4.34 10.10 3.92
N THR A 195 -4.47 8.82 3.57
CA THR A 195 -3.42 8.06 2.87
C THR A 195 -3.16 8.63 1.49
N PHE A 196 -4.20 8.90 0.71
CA PHE A 196 -4.06 9.51 -0.60
C PHE A 196 -3.55 10.95 -0.52
N PHE A 197 -3.96 11.71 0.49
CA PHE A 197 -3.37 13.01 0.78
C PHE A 197 -1.86 12.92 1.03
N SER A 198 -1.42 11.95 1.84
CA SER A 198 0.01 11.69 2.08
C SER A 198 0.77 11.29 0.82
N ASP A 199 0.14 10.56 -0.10
CA ASP A 199 0.71 10.24 -1.43
C ASP A 199 0.98 11.49 -2.28
N ILE A 200 0.13 12.52 -2.21
CA ILE A 200 0.36 13.79 -2.91
C ILE A 200 1.36 14.66 -2.16
N LEU A 201 1.20 14.78 -0.84
CA LEU A 201 2.06 15.60 0.02
C LEU A 201 3.54 15.21 -0.13
N ARG A 202 3.84 13.91 -0.14
CA ARG A 202 5.23 13.45 -0.32
C ARG A 202 5.83 13.89 -1.64
N LEU A 203 5.06 13.85 -2.73
CA LEU A 203 5.56 14.25 -4.04
C LEU A 203 5.66 15.76 -4.18
N LEU A 204 4.80 16.54 -3.52
CA LEU A 204 4.95 17.99 -3.43
C LEU A 204 6.26 18.37 -2.72
N LEU A 205 6.56 17.71 -1.59
CA LEU A 205 7.79 17.94 -0.84
C LEU A 205 9.03 17.57 -1.68
N LEU A 206 9.01 16.40 -2.32
CA LEU A 206 10.13 15.93 -3.13
C LEU A 206 10.29 16.75 -4.43
N ASP A 207 9.21 17.23 -5.04
CA ASP A 207 9.33 18.11 -6.22
C ASP A 207 9.93 19.48 -5.85
N LYS A 208 9.55 20.03 -4.69
CA LYS A 208 9.99 21.35 -4.24
C LYS A 208 11.40 21.33 -3.65
N TYR A 209 11.72 20.35 -2.82
CA TYR A 209 12.95 20.30 -2.03
C TYR A 209 13.85 19.12 -2.37
N GLY A 210 13.37 18.11 -3.09
CA GLY A 210 14.02 16.80 -3.13
C GLY A 210 14.08 16.15 -1.75
N GLY A 211 15.00 15.20 -1.61
CA GLY A 211 15.32 14.55 -0.35
C GLY A 211 14.78 13.12 -0.30
N LEU A 212 14.79 12.55 0.89
CA LEU A 212 14.33 11.19 1.16
C LEU A 212 12.97 11.25 1.84
N TRP A 213 11.95 10.65 1.23
CA TRP A 213 10.71 10.32 1.94
C TRP A 213 10.85 8.98 2.64
N VAL A 214 10.42 8.92 3.91
CA VAL A 214 10.34 7.69 4.69
C VAL A 214 8.99 7.64 5.42
N ASP A 215 8.19 6.62 5.16
CA ASP A 215 6.95 6.37 5.91
C ASP A 215 7.26 6.22 7.40
N ALA A 216 6.45 6.81 8.28
CA ALA A 216 6.61 6.75 9.74
C ALA A 216 6.57 5.32 10.33
N THR A 217 6.18 4.33 9.52
CA THR A 217 6.18 2.90 9.88
C THR A 217 7.50 2.18 9.57
N VAL A 218 8.51 2.86 9.04
CA VAL A 218 9.83 2.28 8.78
C VAL A 218 10.67 2.37 10.04
N PHE A 219 11.26 1.25 10.43
CA PHE A 219 12.20 1.15 11.53
C PHE A 219 13.62 1.06 10.96
N CYS A 220 14.50 1.98 11.37
CA CYS A 220 15.89 2.03 10.95
C CYS A 220 16.79 1.41 12.02
N MET A 221 17.60 0.42 11.65
CA MET A 221 18.59 -0.24 12.50
C MET A 221 20.03 0.16 12.16
N GLY A 222 20.21 1.06 11.19
CA GLY A 222 21.50 1.40 10.61
C GLY A 222 21.42 2.57 9.64
N ASP A 223 22.57 2.94 9.11
CA ASP A 223 22.72 4.01 8.13
C ASP A 223 21.93 3.72 6.84
N PHE A 224 21.26 4.74 6.30
CA PHE A 224 20.57 4.73 5.01
C PHE A 224 21.05 5.83 4.05
N LYS A 225 22.18 6.50 4.37
CA LYS A 225 22.71 7.59 3.55
C LYS A 225 23.15 7.16 2.15
N TYR A 226 23.52 5.89 1.98
CA TYR A 226 23.86 5.30 0.67
C TYR A 226 22.73 5.44 -0.36
N LEU A 227 21.47 5.46 0.09
CA LEU A 227 20.31 5.59 -0.79
C LEU A 227 20.32 6.87 -1.63
N TYR A 228 20.89 7.95 -1.09
CA TYR A 228 20.88 9.25 -1.75
C TYR A 228 22.27 9.78 -2.07
N ASN A 229 23.32 9.33 -1.37
CA ASN A 229 24.70 9.70 -1.69
C ASN A 229 25.13 9.19 -3.07
N GLU A 230 24.63 8.04 -3.50
CA GLU A 230 25.03 7.38 -4.74
C GLU A 230 24.03 7.57 -5.88
N ASN A 231 22.81 8.04 -5.57
CA ASN A 231 21.71 8.10 -6.52
C ASN A 231 21.17 9.52 -6.71
N ASP A 232 20.60 9.77 -7.88
CA ASP A 232 19.81 10.97 -8.18
C ASP A 232 18.31 10.73 -7.94
N PHE A 233 17.91 9.47 -7.99
CA PHE A 233 16.61 8.97 -7.61
C PHE A 233 16.78 7.53 -7.13
N PHE A 234 16.12 7.17 -6.02
CA PHE A 234 16.15 5.82 -5.46
C PHE A 234 14.77 5.39 -5.03
N VAL A 235 14.45 4.13 -5.26
CA VAL A 235 13.22 3.50 -4.81
C VAL A 235 13.44 1.99 -4.72
N PHE A 236 12.84 1.34 -3.72
CA PHE A 236 12.80 -0.12 -3.70
C PHE A 236 11.86 -0.64 -4.79
N GLN A 237 12.38 -1.48 -5.68
CA GLN A 237 11.65 -2.07 -6.78
C GLN A 237 10.88 -3.33 -6.32
N ILE A 238 9.76 -3.57 -6.98
CA ILE A 238 8.96 -4.79 -6.83
C ILE A 238 9.13 -5.59 -8.11
N THR A 239 9.86 -6.71 -8.03
CA THR A 239 10.26 -7.52 -9.18
C THR A 239 9.27 -8.65 -9.50
N ASP A 240 8.33 -8.95 -8.60
CA ASP A 240 7.23 -9.88 -8.89
C ASP A 240 6.29 -9.27 -9.93
N GLN A 241 6.41 -9.76 -11.17
CA GLN A 241 5.63 -9.34 -12.32
C GLN A 241 4.11 -9.49 -12.11
N ASN A 242 3.68 -10.31 -11.16
CA ASN A 242 2.27 -10.50 -10.84
C ASN A 242 1.73 -9.40 -9.91
N ASP A 243 2.57 -8.72 -9.14
CA ASP A 243 2.14 -7.76 -8.11
C ASP A 243 1.43 -6.53 -8.72
N GLY A 244 1.78 -6.17 -9.97
CA GLY A 244 1.15 -5.09 -10.72
C GLY A 244 1.68 -3.70 -10.38
N ARG A 245 2.38 -3.55 -9.24
CA ARG A 245 3.17 -2.38 -8.86
C ARG A 245 4.64 -2.62 -9.25
N VAL A 246 5.36 -1.56 -9.61
CA VAL A 246 6.79 -1.64 -10.00
C VAL A 246 7.74 -1.22 -8.88
N ALA A 247 7.21 -0.59 -7.85
CA ALA A 247 7.99 0.08 -6.81
C ALA A 247 7.20 0.24 -5.51
N ALA A 248 7.93 0.22 -4.39
CA ALA A 248 7.45 0.68 -3.10
C ALA A 248 7.28 2.21 -3.10
N SER A 249 6.20 2.70 -2.50
CA SER A 249 5.95 4.13 -2.32
C SER A 249 6.24 4.63 -0.90
N TRP A 250 6.70 3.75 -0.01
CA TRP A 250 6.91 4.03 1.42
C TRP A 250 8.32 4.53 1.74
N LEU A 251 9.27 4.37 0.81
CA LEU A 251 10.59 5.01 0.87
C LEU A 251 11.08 5.26 -0.54
N PHE A 252 11.45 6.50 -0.81
CA PHE A 252 12.11 6.86 -2.07
C PHE A 252 12.83 8.20 -1.91
N TYR A 253 14.02 8.28 -2.50
CA TYR A 253 14.80 9.49 -2.60
C TYR A 253 14.64 10.09 -3.99
N SER A 254 14.64 11.42 -4.06
CA SER A 254 14.66 12.15 -5.32
C SER A 254 15.47 13.42 -5.17
N LYS A 255 16.31 13.72 -6.16
CA LYS A 255 16.70 15.10 -6.41
C LYS A 255 15.47 15.94 -6.73
N ARG A 256 15.57 17.24 -6.46
CA ARG A 256 14.53 18.20 -6.80
C ARG A 256 14.22 18.10 -8.29
N GLY A 257 12.94 18.10 -8.64
CA GLY A 257 12.48 18.14 -10.02
C GLY A 257 12.73 16.88 -10.86
N HIS A 258 13.05 15.74 -10.24
CA HIS A 258 13.20 14.47 -10.97
C HIS A 258 11.91 14.11 -11.72
N VAL A 259 12.06 13.61 -12.95
CA VAL A 259 10.94 13.33 -13.86
C VAL A 259 9.90 12.37 -13.27
N PHE A 260 10.35 11.33 -12.56
CA PHE A 260 9.44 10.38 -11.92
C PHE A 260 8.56 11.01 -10.84
N VAL A 261 9.09 11.99 -10.09
CA VAL A 261 8.30 12.72 -9.08
C VAL A 261 7.34 13.70 -9.76
N LYS A 262 7.85 14.50 -10.71
CA LYS A 262 7.06 15.52 -11.41
C LYS A 262 5.87 14.95 -12.16
N GLU A 263 6.08 13.94 -12.99
CA GLU A 263 5.00 13.39 -13.82
C GLU A 263 3.99 12.59 -12.98
N THR A 264 4.46 11.87 -11.94
CA THR A 264 3.55 11.17 -11.02
C THR A 264 2.70 12.17 -10.23
N LEU A 265 3.30 13.27 -9.74
CA LEU A 265 2.58 14.35 -9.06
C LEU A 265 1.57 15.01 -9.99
N HIS A 266 1.95 15.30 -11.24
CA HIS A 266 1.06 15.90 -12.24
C HIS A 266 -0.20 15.04 -12.46
N LEU A 267 -0.03 13.72 -12.63
CA LEU A 267 -1.14 12.80 -12.79
C LEU A 267 -2.00 12.69 -11.53
N LEU A 268 -1.39 12.64 -10.34
CA LEU A 268 -2.14 12.59 -9.08
C LEU A 268 -2.97 13.86 -8.84
N LEU A 269 -2.39 15.04 -9.08
CA LEU A 269 -3.11 16.31 -8.93
C LEU A 269 -4.26 16.41 -9.92
N ARG A 270 -4.06 15.97 -11.16
CA ARG A 270 -5.10 15.92 -12.19
C ARG A 270 -6.23 14.98 -11.80
N TYR A 271 -5.90 13.74 -11.43
CA TYR A 271 -6.86 12.77 -10.94
C TYR A 271 -7.67 13.34 -9.77
N CYS A 272 -6.97 13.92 -8.79
CA CYS A 272 -7.60 14.52 -7.62
C CYS A 272 -8.53 15.67 -7.99
N MET A 273 -8.23 16.45 -9.03
CA MET A 273 -9.08 17.55 -9.51
C MET A 273 -10.39 17.03 -10.12
N GLU A 274 -10.33 15.99 -10.95
CA GLU A 274 -11.48 15.48 -11.70
C GLU A 274 -12.37 14.54 -10.87
N VAL A 275 -11.80 13.80 -9.93
CA VAL A 275 -12.51 12.70 -9.26
C VAL A 275 -13.52 13.21 -8.22
N GLY A 276 -14.73 12.63 -8.21
CA GLY A 276 -15.73 12.86 -7.17
C GLY A 276 -15.45 12.08 -5.87
N LYS A 277 -15.00 10.83 -5.99
CA LYS A 277 -14.57 9.94 -4.89
C LYS A 277 -13.50 9.00 -5.41
N MET A 278 -12.53 8.63 -4.57
CA MET A 278 -11.48 7.69 -4.95
C MET A 278 -12.03 6.43 -5.66
N GLU A 279 -11.39 6.06 -6.76
CA GLU A 279 -11.79 4.95 -7.64
C GLU A 279 -10.99 3.67 -7.35
N HIS A 280 -9.81 3.83 -6.74
CA HIS A 280 -8.91 2.72 -6.45
C HIS A 280 -7.95 3.05 -5.29
N TYR A 281 -7.39 2.03 -4.64
CA TYR A 281 -6.38 2.23 -3.58
C TYR A 281 -4.97 2.51 -4.14
N TYR A 282 -4.53 1.75 -5.15
CA TYR A 282 -3.17 1.83 -5.72
C TYR A 282 -2.90 2.96 -6.73
N ILE A 283 -3.59 4.10 -6.63
CA ILE A 283 -3.51 5.19 -7.63
C ILE A 283 -2.07 5.67 -7.86
N ILE A 284 -1.32 5.96 -6.79
CA ILE A 284 0.09 6.39 -6.91
C ILE A 284 0.93 5.35 -7.65
N HIS A 285 0.72 4.05 -7.40
CA HIS A 285 1.48 3.00 -8.06
C HIS A 285 1.12 2.87 -9.54
N TYR A 286 -0.14 3.10 -9.91
CA TYR A 286 -0.55 3.10 -11.31
C TYR A 286 0.08 4.24 -12.08
N PHE A 287 0.01 5.45 -11.55
CA PHE A 287 0.65 6.60 -12.19
C PHE A 287 2.17 6.45 -12.21
N PHE A 288 2.80 6.03 -11.12
CA PHE A 288 4.23 5.79 -11.11
C PHE A 288 4.64 4.75 -12.15
N ARG A 289 3.92 3.63 -12.27
CA ARG A 289 4.15 2.62 -13.31
C ARG A 289 3.99 3.18 -14.73
N MET A 290 2.95 3.98 -14.98
CA MET A 290 2.78 4.61 -16.29
C MET A 290 3.95 5.53 -16.63
N VAL A 291 4.47 6.27 -15.64
CA VAL A 291 5.62 7.16 -15.82
C VAL A 291 6.89 6.34 -16.07
N THR A 292 7.15 5.26 -15.32
CA THR A 292 8.32 4.40 -15.57
C THR A 292 8.25 3.73 -16.95
N GLU A 293 7.07 3.32 -17.40
CA GLU A 293 6.86 2.79 -18.76
C GLU A 293 7.09 3.87 -19.83
N CYS A 294 6.71 5.12 -19.56
CA CYS A 294 6.93 6.25 -20.48
C CYS A 294 8.42 6.59 -20.58
N TYR A 295 9.16 6.56 -19.46
CA TYR A 295 10.58 6.92 -19.36
C TYR A 295 11.46 5.68 -19.10
N SER A 296 11.23 4.60 -19.86
CA SER A 296 11.93 3.32 -19.65
C SER A 296 13.44 3.44 -19.83
N GLU A 297 13.92 4.35 -20.69
CA GLU A 297 15.34 4.63 -20.90
C GLU A 297 16.08 5.16 -19.66
N ILE A 298 15.34 5.71 -18.69
CA ILE A 298 15.84 6.14 -17.39
C ILE A 298 15.65 5.00 -16.39
N TRP A 299 14.44 4.42 -16.35
CA TRP A 299 14.08 3.36 -15.40
C TRP A 299 14.98 2.12 -15.54
N ASP A 300 15.21 1.65 -16.76
CA ASP A 300 15.97 0.43 -17.05
C ASP A 300 17.48 0.58 -16.74
N LYS A 301 17.97 1.81 -16.58
CA LYS A 301 19.36 2.10 -16.18
C LYS A 301 19.54 2.19 -14.67
N MET A 302 18.46 2.24 -13.90
CA MET A 302 18.56 2.31 -12.44
C MET A 302 19.03 0.98 -11.86
N SER A 303 19.89 1.05 -10.85
CA SER A 303 20.23 -0.12 -10.04
C SER A 303 18.98 -0.69 -9.36
N VAL A 304 18.81 -2.01 -9.48
CA VAL A 304 17.67 -2.71 -8.86
C VAL A 304 17.95 -2.93 -7.39
N ALA A 305 17.10 -2.38 -6.53
CA ALA A 305 17.08 -2.67 -5.09
C ALA A 305 15.75 -3.31 -4.72
N GLU A 306 15.74 -4.61 -4.43
CA GLU A 306 14.50 -5.32 -4.14
C GLU A 306 13.95 -5.01 -2.74
N VAL A 307 12.63 -4.90 -2.64
CA VAL A 307 11.93 -4.59 -1.38
C VAL A 307 11.92 -5.77 -0.38
N THR A 308 12.21 -6.99 -0.81
CA THR A 308 11.94 -8.23 -0.06
C THR A 308 12.57 -8.27 1.33
N ASP A 309 13.83 -7.84 1.44
CA ASP A 309 14.59 -7.85 2.69
C ASP A 309 14.20 -6.72 3.65
N CYS A 310 13.40 -5.75 3.19
CA CYS A 310 12.83 -4.72 4.05
C CYS A 310 11.71 -5.25 4.94
N TYR A 311 11.30 -6.51 4.81
CA TYR A 311 10.21 -7.11 5.59
C TYR A 311 10.67 -8.26 6.50
N LEU A 312 11.96 -8.38 6.79
CA LEU A 312 12.50 -9.44 7.66
C LEU A 312 11.96 -9.30 9.08
N LEU A 313 12.10 -8.11 9.68
CA LEU A 313 11.61 -7.82 11.02
C LEU A 313 10.08 -7.92 11.08
N SER A 314 9.39 -7.50 10.02
CA SER A 314 7.94 -7.62 9.90
C SER A 314 7.44 -9.06 10.04
N LYS A 315 8.19 -10.05 9.55
CA LYS A 315 7.79 -11.45 9.60
C LYS A 315 8.01 -12.04 11.00
N LYS A 316 8.97 -11.48 11.75
CA LYS A 316 9.45 -11.99 13.04
C LYS A 316 9.02 -11.14 14.23
N ILE A 317 8.26 -10.06 14.03
CA ILE A 317 7.99 -9.07 15.09
C ILE A 317 7.34 -9.66 16.36
N ASN A 318 6.60 -10.76 16.21
CA ASN A 318 5.94 -11.46 17.33
C ASN A 318 6.76 -12.65 17.88
N GLU A 319 7.92 -12.93 17.31
CA GLU A 319 8.85 -13.96 17.80
C GLU A 319 9.65 -13.42 18.99
N LEU A 320 10.17 -14.31 19.83
CA LEU A 320 11.07 -13.96 20.94
C LEU A 320 12.30 -13.21 20.41
N TYR A 321 12.69 -12.15 21.11
CA TYR A 321 13.84 -11.36 20.74
C TYR A 321 15.12 -12.20 20.79
N SER A 322 15.91 -12.10 19.72
CA SER A 322 17.23 -12.71 19.63
C SER A 322 18.21 -11.68 19.10
N LYS A 323 19.22 -11.34 19.91
CA LYS A 323 20.28 -10.40 19.52
C LYS A 323 20.98 -10.82 18.23
N LYS A 324 21.24 -12.13 18.07
CA LYS A 324 21.85 -12.69 16.85
C LYS A 324 20.98 -12.45 15.62
N GLU A 325 19.68 -12.68 15.72
CA GLU A 325 18.76 -12.44 14.60
C GLU A 325 18.59 -10.94 14.31
N TRP A 326 18.57 -10.10 15.35
CA TRP A 326 18.58 -8.64 15.20
C TRP A 326 19.78 -8.16 14.40
N GLU A 327 20.99 -8.58 14.79
CA GLU A 327 22.23 -8.25 14.09
C GLU A 327 22.22 -8.76 12.65
N ASN A 328 21.77 -10.00 12.41
CA ASN A 328 21.63 -10.55 11.06
C ASN A 328 20.68 -9.72 10.18
N MET A 329 19.52 -9.30 10.72
CA MET A 329 18.57 -8.46 9.98
C MET A 329 19.14 -7.08 9.68
N ARG A 330 19.80 -6.46 10.67
CA ARG A 330 20.48 -5.17 10.53
C ARG A 330 21.54 -5.20 9.45
N ASP A 331 22.42 -6.19 9.50
CA ASP A 331 23.56 -6.27 8.59
C ASP A 331 23.10 -6.62 7.16
N LYS A 332 21.99 -7.34 7.02
CA LYS A 332 21.39 -7.66 5.72
C LYS A 332 20.61 -6.49 5.11
N MET A 333 19.74 -5.85 5.90
CA MET A 333 18.92 -4.73 5.47
C MET A 333 18.53 -3.88 6.69
N PRO A 334 19.19 -2.74 6.94
CA PRO A 334 18.93 -1.93 8.13
C PRO A 334 17.59 -1.20 8.09
N ILE A 335 16.90 -1.18 6.95
CA ILE A 335 15.63 -0.49 6.73
C ILE A 335 14.50 -1.50 6.76
N GLN A 336 13.66 -1.47 7.79
CA GLN A 336 12.60 -2.46 7.97
C GLN A 336 11.22 -1.81 7.97
N LYS A 337 10.38 -2.17 7.00
CA LYS A 337 9.01 -1.72 6.88
C LYS A 337 8.10 -2.52 7.80
N LEU A 338 7.48 -1.83 8.77
CA LEU A 338 6.54 -2.43 9.72
C LEU A 338 5.07 -2.09 9.38
N ASN A 339 4.14 -2.65 10.16
CA ASN A 339 2.71 -2.44 10.02
C ASN A 339 2.10 -1.82 11.27
N ARG A 340 1.36 -0.71 11.10
CA ARG A 340 0.68 0.01 12.19
C ARG A 340 -0.37 -0.80 12.96
N ARG A 341 -0.82 -1.93 12.42
CA ARG A 341 -1.90 -2.75 13.02
C ARG A 341 -1.41 -3.72 14.10
N TRP A 342 -0.10 -3.88 14.30
CA TRP A 342 0.41 -4.80 15.31
C TRP A 342 0.24 -4.25 16.72
N ARG A 343 -0.29 -5.10 17.60
CA ARG A 343 -0.50 -4.83 19.02
C ARG A 343 -0.03 -6.03 19.86
N THR A 344 0.25 -5.74 21.13
CA THR A 344 0.80 -6.66 22.14
C THR A 344 -0.19 -7.74 22.59
N ASP A 345 -1.44 -7.73 22.12
CA ASP A 345 -2.54 -8.52 22.65
C ASP A 345 -2.51 -10.03 22.31
N LYS A 346 -1.44 -10.52 21.68
CA LYS A 346 -1.34 -11.93 21.27
C LYS A 346 -0.14 -12.73 21.75
N TYR A 347 0.93 -12.15 22.30
CA TYR A 347 2.18 -12.90 22.56
C TYR A 347 2.94 -12.39 23.80
N GLY A 348 3.66 -13.30 24.46
CA GLY A 348 4.25 -13.15 25.80
C GLY A 348 5.42 -12.16 25.92
N GLU A 349 5.98 -12.11 27.13
CA GLU A 349 7.13 -11.28 27.51
C GLU A 349 8.33 -11.52 26.56
N ASP A 350 9.07 -10.47 26.23
CA ASP A 350 10.34 -10.48 25.45
C ASP A 350 10.30 -10.76 23.93
N THR A 351 9.29 -10.30 23.18
CA THR A 351 9.30 -10.34 21.70
C THR A 351 10.12 -9.22 21.05
N PHE A 352 10.40 -9.32 19.73
CA PHE A 352 10.98 -8.21 18.95
C PHE A 352 10.15 -6.93 19.05
N TYR A 353 8.81 -7.04 19.06
CA TYR A 353 7.93 -5.90 19.32
C TYR A 353 8.26 -5.24 20.67
N CYS A 354 8.31 -6.03 21.75
CA CYS A 354 8.60 -5.54 23.09
C CYS A 354 9.97 -4.85 23.14
N TYR A 355 10.99 -5.45 22.52
CA TYR A 355 12.33 -4.87 22.43
C TYR A 355 12.31 -3.48 21.78
N ILE A 356 11.67 -3.32 20.61
CA ILE A 356 11.56 -2.04 19.90
C ILE A 356 10.81 -1.00 20.72
N THR A 357 9.74 -1.41 21.41
CA THR A 357 8.92 -0.48 22.21
C THR A 357 9.53 -0.08 23.55
N SER A 358 10.50 -0.86 24.03
CA SER A 358 11.26 -0.56 25.24
C SER A 358 12.22 0.63 25.06
N GLU A 359 12.73 1.18 26.17
CA GLU A 359 13.74 2.25 26.14
C GLU A 359 15.06 1.82 25.47
N ASN A 360 15.36 0.52 25.43
CA ASN A 360 16.57 -0.03 24.83
C ASN A 360 16.48 -0.20 23.30
N GLY A 361 15.31 0.04 22.72
CA GLY A 361 14.97 -0.35 21.35
C GLY A 361 15.37 0.61 20.24
N VAL A 362 15.70 1.88 20.54
CA VAL A 362 15.93 2.93 19.54
C VAL A 362 17.32 3.53 19.60
#